data_AF-A0A1Z4BVS3-F1
#
_entry.id   AF-A0A1Z4BVS3-F1
#
_cell.length_a   1.000
_cell.length_b   1.000
_cell.length_c   1.000
_cell.angle_alpha   90.00
_cell.angle_beta   90.00
_cell.angle_gamma   90.00
#
_symmetry.space_group_name_H-M   'P 1'
#
loop_
_entity.id
_entity.type
_entity.pdbx_description
1 polymer ?
#
loop_
_entity_poly.entity_id
_entity_poly.type
_entity_poly.pdbx_seq_one_letter_code
_entity_poly.pdbx_strand_id
1 'polypeptide(L)'
;MKKSLLLSALLAALVAQTALATPPVKYNVANRDAALPEASELVTNLDVISPDNNTLVWNADKTLIKVVTWKSQSSYQNFLLPYTQTSSSESFVTWVTLAPKMQAFCHQYLTDHPNATPADLDYRLKQRLGLDSDWSYDVFVEMWVNPSDIFRPCVDPETNDSSCNLNFSSTVPTVKNIKDYPAFYKNVYYGSFRNSPNVPWTGLGYTYDWKYASKTPGAAEQGASEFILSPSTPYTIETAVPTWQYCAQ
;
A
#
# COMPACT_ATOMS: atom_id res chain seq x y z
N MET A 1 61.62 -21.10 42.86
CA MET A 1 60.76 -21.87 41.94
C MET A 1 59.31 -21.73 42.37
N LYS A 2 58.46 -21.07 41.57
CA LYS A 2 57.00 -21.28 41.50
C LYS A 2 56.50 -20.64 40.21
N LYS A 3 56.25 -21.49 39.21
CA LYS A 3 55.58 -21.15 37.94
C LYS A 3 54.12 -20.85 38.25
N SER A 4 53.58 -19.74 37.75
CA SER A 4 52.13 -19.52 37.70
C SER A 4 51.70 -19.53 36.24
N LEU A 5 50.84 -20.49 35.90
CA LEU A 5 50.26 -20.67 34.58
C LEU A 5 49.31 -19.51 34.28
N LEU A 6 49.47 -18.86 33.13
CA LEU A 6 48.46 -17.98 32.53
C LEU A 6 47.41 -18.87 31.86
N LEU A 7 46.18 -18.82 32.37
CA LEU A 7 45.01 -19.50 31.83
C LEU A 7 44.42 -18.62 30.71
N SER A 8 44.56 -19.07 29.46
CA SER A 8 43.92 -18.42 28.31
C SER A 8 42.41 -18.67 28.33
N ALA A 9 41.63 -17.63 28.55
CA ALA A 9 40.17 -17.68 28.40
C ALA A 9 39.82 -17.53 26.90
N LEU A 10 39.33 -18.60 26.27
CA LEU A 10 38.65 -18.51 24.98
C LEU A 10 37.28 -17.86 25.17
N LEU A 11 37.10 -16.67 24.61
CA LEU A 11 35.80 -16.03 24.50
C LEU A 11 35.07 -16.63 23.28
N ALA A 12 34.11 -17.51 23.51
CA ALA A 12 33.21 -17.98 22.46
C ALA A 12 32.21 -16.86 22.13
N ALA A 13 32.31 -16.26 20.95
CA ALA A 13 31.32 -15.32 20.44
C ALA A 13 30.03 -16.08 20.08
N LEU A 14 28.97 -15.89 20.86
CA LEU A 14 27.64 -16.40 20.55
C LEU A 14 27.05 -15.55 19.43
N VAL A 15 27.07 -16.04 18.19
CA VAL A 15 26.31 -15.44 17.09
C VAL A 15 24.85 -15.84 17.27
N ALA A 16 24.03 -14.94 17.80
CA ALA A 16 22.58 -15.13 17.82
C ALA A 16 22.06 -14.98 16.39
N GLN A 17 21.76 -16.11 15.73
CA GLN A 17 20.96 -16.10 14.51
C GLN A 17 19.53 -15.73 14.91
N THR A 18 19.11 -14.51 14.60
CA THR A 18 17.71 -14.11 14.68
C THR A 18 16.94 -14.91 13.62
N ALA A 19 16.14 -15.89 14.07
CA ALA A 19 15.18 -16.54 13.20
C ALA A 19 14.22 -15.48 12.65
N LEU A 20 14.02 -15.44 11.33
CA LEU A 20 12.99 -14.60 10.72
C LEU A 20 11.63 -15.01 11.30
N ALA A 21 10.82 -14.03 11.70
CA ALA A 21 9.47 -14.29 12.16
C ALA A 21 8.68 -14.96 11.03
N THR A 22 7.84 -15.95 11.38
CA THR A 22 6.94 -16.54 10.39
C THR A 22 5.80 -15.56 10.12
N PRO A 23 5.46 -15.26 8.85
CA PRO A 23 4.37 -14.35 8.54
C PRO A 23 3.04 -14.80 9.17
N PRO A 24 2.15 -13.86 9.54
CA PRO A 24 0.84 -14.20 10.10
C PRO A 24 0.08 -15.18 9.21
N VAL A 25 -0.62 -16.15 9.81
CA VAL A 25 -1.39 -17.16 9.05
C VAL A 25 -2.36 -16.52 8.07
N LYS A 26 -3.06 -15.46 8.49
CA LYS A 26 -4.00 -14.73 7.63
C LYS A 26 -3.32 -14.02 6.46
N TYR A 27 -2.10 -13.52 6.66
CA TYR A 27 -1.30 -12.94 5.58
C TYR A 27 -0.95 -13.98 4.51
N ASN A 28 -0.59 -15.19 4.93
CA ASN A 28 -0.33 -16.30 4.00
C ASN A 28 -1.61 -16.78 3.27
N VAL A 29 -2.77 -16.74 3.94
CA VAL A 29 -4.06 -17.02 3.30
C VAL A 29 -4.36 -15.98 2.23
N ALA A 30 -4.32 -14.69 2.59
CA ALA A 30 -4.54 -13.59 1.67
C ALA A 30 -3.65 -13.66 0.42
N ASN A 31 -2.37 -13.98 0.59
CA ASN A 31 -1.43 -14.11 -0.52
C ASN A 31 -1.74 -15.24 -1.49
N ARG A 32 -2.30 -16.34 -0.99
CA ARG A 32 -2.71 -17.46 -1.83
C ARG A 32 -4.01 -17.15 -2.56
N ASP A 33 -4.89 -16.42 -1.88
CA ASP A 33 -6.22 -16.04 -2.35
C ASP A 33 -6.14 -15.00 -3.47
N ALA A 34 -5.50 -13.85 -3.18
CA ALA A 34 -5.34 -12.73 -4.10
C ALA A 34 -4.57 -13.09 -5.40
N ALA A 35 -3.87 -14.23 -5.43
CA ALA A 35 -3.21 -14.71 -6.64
C ALA A 35 -4.21 -15.13 -7.75
N LEU A 36 -5.48 -15.36 -7.41
CA LEU A 36 -6.53 -15.78 -8.33
C LEU A 36 -7.82 -14.99 -8.04
N PRO A 37 -8.00 -13.79 -8.62
CA PRO A 37 -9.21 -13.00 -8.40
C PRO A 37 -10.48 -13.75 -8.81
N GLU A 38 -11.53 -13.67 -7.99
CA GLU A 38 -12.81 -14.38 -8.18
C GLU A 38 -14.01 -13.42 -8.31
N ALA A 39 -15.09 -13.88 -8.95
CA ALA A 39 -16.29 -13.08 -9.12
C ALA A 39 -16.98 -12.69 -7.79
N SER A 40 -16.80 -13.48 -6.73
CA SER A 40 -17.29 -13.20 -5.37
C SER A 40 -16.56 -12.06 -4.65
N GLU A 41 -15.41 -11.64 -5.17
CA GLU A 41 -14.57 -10.57 -4.63
C GLU A 41 -14.85 -9.23 -5.32
N LEU A 42 -15.60 -9.24 -6.43
CA LEU A 42 -16.00 -8.01 -7.11
C LEU A 42 -16.86 -7.13 -6.19
N VAL A 43 -16.46 -5.87 -6.10
CA VAL A 43 -17.15 -4.84 -5.31
C VAL A 43 -17.66 -3.72 -6.22
N THR A 44 -18.69 -3.01 -5.77
CA THR A 44 -19.36 -1.93 -6.53
C THR A 44 -19.32 -0.58 -5.80
N ASN A 45 -18.48 -0.47 -4.77
CA ASN A 45 -18.35 0.65 -3.86
C ASN A 45 -16.93 1.23 -3.81
N LEU A 46 -16.09 1.00 -4.84
CA LEU A 46 -14.78 1.63 -4.92
C LEU A 46 -14.93 3.15 -4.94
N ASP A 47 -13.92 3.84 -4.40
CA ASP A 47 -13.88 5.28 -4.42
C ASP A 47 -13.66 5.80 -5.84
N VAL A 48 -14.55 6.69 -6.27
CA VAL A 48 -14.57 7.29 -7.61
C VAL A 48 -13.79 8.61 -7.62
N ILE A 49 -12.88 8.79 -8.57
CA ILE A 49 -12.22 10.07 -8.84
C ILE A 49 -13.02 10.81 -9.90
N SER A 50 -13.92 11.67 -9.45
CA SER A 50 -14.78 12.51 -10.30
C SER A 50 -15.05 13.86 -9.62
N PRO A 51 -15.24 14.96 -10.37
CA PRO A 51 -15.68 16.23 -9.82
C PRO A 51 -16.96 16.16 -8.97
N ASP A 52 -17.84 15.19 -9.23
CA ASP A 52 -19.10 15.00 -8.50
C ASP A 52 -18.93 14.27 -7.16
N ASN A 53 -17.76 13.66 -6.92
CA ASN A 53 -17.48 13.00 -5.65
C ASN A 53 -17.11 14.03 -4.58
N ASN A 54 -18.07 14.38 -3.72
CA ASN A 54 -17.91 15.31 -2.62
C ASN A 54 -17.07 14.78 -1.44
N THR A 55 -16.65 13.52 -1.47
CA THR A 55 -15.76 12.93 -0.44
C THR A 55 -14.28 13.13 -0.75
N LEU A 56 -13.94 13.69 -1.93
CA LEU A 56 -12.58 14.07 -2.29
C LEU A 56 -12.20 15.42 -1.69
N VAL A 57 -10.92 15.59 -1.39
CA VAL A 57 -10.35 16.88 -1.00
C VAL A 57 -9.62 17.45 -2.21
N TRP A 58 -10.09 18.60 -2.68
CA TRP A 58 -9.52 19.35 -3.80
C TRP A 58 -8.68 20.53 -3.31
N ASN A 59 -7.67 20.92 -4.07
CA ASN A 59 -6.96 22.19 -3.84
C ASN A 59 -7.86 23.39 -4.18
N ALA A 60 -7.39 24.60 -3.88
CA ALA A 60 -8.21 25.83 -3.96
C ALA A 60 -8.82 26.10 -5.35
N ASP A 61 -8.12 25.77 -6.43
CA ASP A 61 -8.57 25.96 -7.82
C ASP A 61 -9.28 24.72 -8.42
N LYS A 62 -9.44 23.65 -7.64
CA LYS A 62 -10.05 22.38 -8.04
C LYS A 62 -9.37 21.68 -9.21
N THR A 63 -8.05 21.79 -9.31
CA THR A 63 -7.25 21.11 -10.35
C THR A 63 -6.51 19.88 -9.83
N LEU A 64 -6.24 19.82 -8.52
CA LEU A 64 -5.51 18.74 -7.86
C LEU A 64 -6.36 18.11 -6.76
N ILE A 65 -6.21 16.81 -6.58
CA ILE A 65 -6.80 16.08 -5.44
C ILE A 65 -5.71 15.67 -4.46
N LYS A 66 -6.12 15.48 -3.20
CA LYS A 66 -5.25 15.03 -2.13
C LYS A 66 -5.23 13.49 -2.05
N VAL A 67 -4.06 12.92 -2.30
CA VAL A 67 -3.78 11.49 -2.11
C VAL A 67 -2.79 11.30 -0.97
N VAL A 68 -2.66 10.06 -0.48
CA VAL A 68 -1.73 9.72 0.58
C VAL A 68 -0.99 8.41 0.29
N THR A 69 0.29 8.36 0.67
CA THR A 69 1.07 7.11 0.74
C THR A 69 1.67 6.94 2.14
N TRP A 70 1.83 5.70 2.58
CA TRP A 70 2.48 5.36 3.85
C TRP A 70 3.87 4.80 3.56
N LYS A 71 4.91 5.35 4.19
CA LYS A 71 6.31 4.97 3.92
C LYS A 71 7.13 4.93 5.21
N SER A 72 8.26 4.21 5.16
CA SER A 72 9.30 4.40 6.15
C SER A 72 9.86 5.83 6.07
N GLN A 73 10.39 6.35 7.18
CA GLN A 73 11.05 7.66 7.23
C GLN A 73 12.16 7.77 6.18
N SER A 74 12.96 6.70 6.03
CA SER A 74 14.06 6.63 5.06
C SER A 74 13.55 6.69 3.62
N SER A 75 12.49 5.94 3.29
CA SER A 75 11.91 5.96 1.95
C SER A 75 11.35 7.33 1.60
N TYR A 76 10.68 8.00 2.54
CA TYR A 76 10.21 9.37 2.36
C TYR A 76 11.37 10.33 2.08
N GLN A 77 12.41 10.33 2.93
CA GLN A 77 13.55 11.25 2.82
C GLN A 77 14.37 11.04 1.54
N ASN A 78 14.48 9.80 1.06
CA ASN A 78 15.36 9.48 -0.07
C ASN A 78 14.63 9.47 -1.42
N PHE A 79 13.32 9.21 -1.46
CA PHE A 79 12.60 8.96 -2.72
C PHE A 79 11.39 9.87 -2.96
N LEU A 80 10.94 10.63 -1.96
CA LEU A 80 9.84 11.59 -2.12
C LEU A 80 10.31 13.02 -1.85
N LEU A 81 10.79 13.31 -0.64
CA LEU A 81 11.16 14.67 -0.22
C LEU A 81 12.11 15.43 -1.18
N PRO A 82 13.13 14.81 -1.79
CA PRO A 82 14.06 15.53 -2.67
C PRO A 82 13.50 15.84 -4.07
N TYR A 83 12.31 15.35 -4.40
CA TYR A 83 11.75 15.38 -5.75
C TYR A 83 10.39 16.10 -5.78
N THR A 84 9.98 16.48 -6.99
CA THR A 84 8.68 17.12 -7.26
C THR A 84 7.82 16.30 -8.23
N GLN A 85 8.27 15.07 -8.53
CA GLN A 85 7.56 14.12 -9.38
C GLN A 85 7.93 12.68 -9.02
N THR A 86 7.08 11.73 -9.40
CA THR A 86 7.37 10.30 -9.27
C THR A 86 8.48 9.86 -10.23
N SER A 87 9.05 8.67 -9.97
CA SER A 87 10.02 8.04 -10.87
C SER A 87 9.49 7.96 -12.30
N SER A 88 10.37 8.14 -13.29
CA SER A 88 10.03 7.93 -14.70
C SER A 88 10.01 6.45 -15.11
N SER A 89 10.36 5.54 -14.20
CA SER A 89 10.42 4.09 -14.44
C SER A 89 9.19 3.39 -13.88
N GLU A 90 8.54 2.58 -14.73
CA GLU A 90 7.41 1.72 -14.37
C GLU A 90 7.75 0.71 -13.25
N SER A 91 9.02 0.39 -13.03
CA SER A 91 9.47 -0.49 -11.96
C SER A 91 9.41 0.14 -10.57
N PHE A 92 9.25 1.47 -10.49
CA PHE A 92 9.30 2.24 -9.24
C PHE A 92 8.10 3.18 -9.11
N VAL A 93 6.92 2.69 -9.47
CA VAL A 93 5.66 3.43 -9.33
C VAL A 93 5.32 3.74 -7.87
N THR A 94 4.54 4.81 -7.66
CA THR A 94 4.10 5.24 -6.33
C THR A 94 2.65 4.85 -6.10
N TRP A 95 2.43 3.96 -5.14
CA TRP A 95 1.11 3.51 -4.69
C TRP A 95 0.52 4.48 -3.68
N VAL A 96 -0.76 4.82 -3.87
CA VAL A 96 -1.49 5.79 -3.05
C VAL A 96 -2.92 5.31 -2.80
N THR A 97 -3.54 5.87 -1.77
CA THR A 97 -4.99 5.90 -1.60
C THR A 97 -5.46 7.34 -1.42
N LEU A 98 -6.76 7.56 -1.25
CA LEU A 98 -7.32 8.88 -1.03
C LEU A 98 -7.11 9.31 0.43
N ALA A 99 -6.48 10.46 0.63
CA ALA A 99 -6.18 11.00 1.96
C ALA A 99 -7.41 11.04 2.91
N PRO A 100 -8.57 11.63 2.52
CA PRO A 100 -9.72 11.70 3.43
C PRO A 100 -10.26 10.32 3.83
N LYS A 101 -10.12 9.30 2.96
CA LYS A 101 -10.59 7.94 3.24
C LYS A 101 -9.69 7.23 4.24
N MET A 102 -8.37 7.41 4.12
CA MET A 102 -7.41 6.87 5.07
C MET A 102 -7.54 7.54 6.44
N GLN A 103 -7.69 8.88 6.48
CA GLN A 103 -7.93 9.60 7.73
C GLN A 103 -9.20 9.12 8.42
N ALA A 104 -10.31 9.02 7.69
CA ALA A 104 -11.58 8.56 8.25
C ALA A 104 -11.47 7.14 8.83
N PHE A 105 -10.79 6.22 8.12
CA PHE A 105 -10.52 4.87 8.62
C PHE A 105 -9.72 4.89 9.93
N CYS A 106 -8.63 5.67 9.98
CA CYS A 106 -7.80 5.79 11.16
C CYS A 106 -8.58 6.33 12.37
N HIS A 107 -9.35 7.40 12.17
CA HIS A 107 -10.17 8.02 13.21
C HIS A 107 -11.22 7.07 13.76
N GLN A 108 -11.90 6.36 12.86
CA GLN A 108 -12.89 5.37 13.27
C GLN A 108 -12.24 4.26 14.10
N TYR A 109 -11.08 3.76 13.68
CA TYR A 109 -10.36 2.73 14.43
C TYR A 109 -10.01 3.18 15.84
N LEU A 110 -9.45 4.37 16.03
CA LEU A 110 -9.10 4.90 17.36
C LEU A 110 -10.34 5.19 18.21
N THR A 111 -11.44 5.62 17.60
CA THR A 111 -12.72 5.83 18.28
C THR A 111 -13.29 4.52 18.81
N ASP A 112 -13.26 3.46 17.99
CA ASP A 112 -13.75 2.13 18.35
C ASP A 112 -12.83 1.42 19.35
N HIS A 113 -11.55 1.81 19.42
CA HIS A 113 -10.52 1.20 20.25
C HIS A 113 -9.78 2.27 21.07
N PRO A 114 -10.42 2.87 22.09
CA PRO A 114 -9.86 3.99 22.86
C PRO A 114 -8.57 3.64 23.63
N ASN A 115 -8.26 2.34 23.78
CA ASN A 115 -7.04 1.85 24.41
C ASN A 115 -6.01 1.33 23.41
N ALA A 116 -6.22 1.53 22.10
CA ALA A 116 -5.28 1.09 21.07
C ALA A 116 -3.92 1.78 21.26
N THR A 117 -2.85 0.99 21.18
CA THR A 117 -1.49 1.50 21.16
C THR A 117 -1.07 1.88 19.74
N PRO A 118 0.03 2.63 19.56
CA PRO A 118 0.60 2.87 18.23
C PRO A 118 0.91 1.58 17.46
N ALA A 119 1.30 0.50 18.15
CA ALA A 119 1.58 -0.79 17.53
C ALA A 119 0.30 -1.48 17.03
N ASP A 120 -0.82 -1.34 17.75
CA ASP A 120 -2.11 -1.89 17.31
C ASP A 120 -2.61 -1.18 16.04
N LEU A 121 -2.47 0.15 16.00
CA LEU A 121 -2.81 0.96 14.83
C LEU A 121 -1.92 0.61 13.63
N ASP A 122 -0.59 0.54 13.81
CA ASP A 122 0.36 0.13 12.77
C ASP A 122 -0.01 -1.24 12.17
N TYR A 123 -0.24 -2.23 13.03
CA TYR A 123 -0.62 -3.56 12.61
C TYR A 123 -1.96 -3.57 11.86
N ARG A 124 -2.94 -2.79 12.32
CA ARG A 124 -4.25 -2.67 11.66
C ARG A 124 -4.16 -1.97 10.32
N LEU A 125 -3.27 -0.98 10.16
CA LEU A 125 -3.02 -0.31 8.89
C LEU A 125 -2.37 -1.25 7.89
N LYS A 126 -1.38 -2.05 8.33
CA LYS A 126 -0.78 -3.11 7.49
C LYS A 126 -1.82 -4.11 7.01
N GLN A 127 -2.75 -4.51 7.90
CA GLN A 127 -3.92 -5.30 7.52
C GLN A 127 -4.72 -4.62 6.42
N ARG A 128 -5.21 -3.41 6.69
CA ARG A 128 -6.11 -2.66 5.80
C ARG A 128 -5.52 -2.46 4.42
N LEU A 129 -4.21 -2.20 4.34
CA LEU A 129 -3.48 -1.85 3.13
C LEU A 129 -2.84 -3.07 2.44
N GLY A 130 -3.07 -4.29 2.91
CA GLY A 130 -2.49 -5.47 2.28
C GLY A 130 -0.97 -5.56 2.42
N LEU A 131 -0.38 -4.94 3.44
CA LEU A 131 1.07 -4.86 3.62
C LEU A 131 1.59 -5.98 4.52
N ASP A 132 2.84 -6.38 4.29
CA ASP A 132 3.54 -7.35 5.14
C ASP A 132 3.65 -6.84 6.58
N SER A 133 3.44 -7.74 7.55
CA SER A 133 3.51 -7.39 8.98
C SER A 133 4.88 -6.89 9.40
N ASP A 134 5.93 -7.36 8.74
CA ASP A 134 7.32 -7.15 9.14
C ASP A 134 7.93 -5.89 8.51
N TRP A 135 7.21 -5.26 7.57
CA TRP A 135 7.64 -4.02 6.95
C TRP A 135 7.53 -2.83 7.91
N SER A 136 8.47 -1.90 7.82
CA SER A 136 8.49 -0.68 8.65
C SER A 136 7.87 0.50 7.90
N TYR A 137 6.90 1.15 8.53
CA TYR A 137 6.21 2.33 8.02
C TYR A 137 6.02 3.35 9.14
N ASP A 138 6.42 4.59 8.88
CA ASP A 138 6.57 5.60 9.93
C ASP A 138 5.80 6.88 9.63
N VAL A 139 5.62 7.21 8.34
CA VAL A 139 5.17 8.52 7.88
C VAL A 139 4.08 8.38 6.83
N PHE A 140 2.95 9.05 7.06
CA PHE A 140 1.99 9.32 6.00
C PHE A 140 2.39 10.61 5.29
N VAL A 141 2.45 10.54 3.97
CA VAL A 141 2.80 11.65 3.08
C VAL A 141 1.58 11.97 2.23
N GLU A 142 0.96 13.12 2.50
CA GLU A 142 -0.12 13.66 1.67
C GLU A 142 0.45 14.47 0.52
N MET A 143 -0.10 14.25 -0.67
CA MET A 143 0.35 14.88 -1.90
C MET A 143 -0.83 15.43 -2.69
N TRP A 144 -0.65 16.61 -3.28
CA TRP A 144 -1.53 17.15 -4.31
C TRP A 144 -1.07 16.64 -5.67
N VAL A 145 -1.98 15.99 -6.40
CA VAL A 145 -1.73 15.39 -7.71
C VAL A 145 -2.89 15.67 -8.67
N ASN A 146 -2.60 15.71 -9.97
CA ASN A 146 -3.63 15.86 -10.98
C ASN A 146 -4.42 14.53 -11.11
N PRO A 147 -5.75 14.54 -11.05
CA PRO A 147 -6.58 13.34 -11.27
C PRO A 147 -6.24 12.56 -12.55
N SER A 148 -5.80 13.22 -13.62
CA SER A 148 -5.44 12.57 -14.89
C SER A 148 -4.17 11.70 -14.80
N ASP A 149 -3.42 11.83 -13.71
CA ASP A 149 -2.15 11.14 -13.49
C ASP A 149 -2.30 9.96 -12.52
N ILE A 150 -3.53 9.62 -12.16
CA ILE A 150 -3.89 8.55 -11.24
C ILE A 150 -4.64 7.48 -12.02
N PHE A 151 -4.25 6.22 -11.83
CA PHE A 151 -4.96 5.09 -12.40
C PHE A 151 -5.18 4.00 -11.36
N ARG A 152 -6.20 3.17 -11.60
CA ARG A 152 -6.53 2.03 -10.75
C ARG A 152 -5.73 0.80 -11.21
N PRO A 153 -5.05 0.06 -10.33
CA PRO A 153 -4.24 -1.09 -10.72
C PRO A 153 -5.11 -2.34 -10.90
N CYS A 154 -6.04 -2.30 -11.85
CA CYS A 154 -6.87 -3.44 -12.27
C CYS A 154 -6.93 -3.56 -13.80
N VAL A 155 -7.66 -4.53 -14.34
CA VAL A 155 -7.69 -4.78 -15.80
C VAL A 155 -8.32 -3.64 -16.61
N ASP A 156 -9.08 -2.78 -15.95
CA ASP A 156 -9.75 -1.56 -16.43
C ASP A 156 -9.33 -0.37 -15.55
N PRO A 157 -8.26 0.36 -15.93
CA PRO A 157 -7.54 1.26 -15.03
C PRO A 157 -8.21 2.61 -14.79
N GLU A 158 -9.41 2.85 -15.33
CA GLU A 158 -10.19 4.04 -15.06
C GLU A 158 -10.51 4.22 -13.56
N THR A 159 -10.74 5.47 -13.19
CA THR A 159 -11.00 5.86 -11.80
C THR A 159 -12.39 6.50 -11.63
N ASN A 160 -13.15 6.66 -12.72
CA ASN A 160 -14.43 7.35 -12.74
C ASN A 160 -15.65 6.42 -12.49
N ASP A 161 -15.40 5.18 -12.07
CA ASP A 161 -16.40 4.21 -11.64
C ASP A 161 -16.01 3.54 -10.31
N SER A 162 -16.91 2.69 -9.80
CA SER A 162 -16.86 2.11 -8.46
C SER A 162 -16.58 0.61 -8.44
N SER A 163 -16.08 0.03 -9.53
CA SER A 163 -15.79 -1.41 -9.66
C SER A 163 -14.67 -1.64 -10.68
N CYS A 164 -13.96 -2.76 -10.58
CA CYS A 164 -13.12 -3.26 -11.67
C CYS A 164 -13.78 -4.47 -12.33
N ASN A 165 -13.35 -4.76 -13.56
CA ASN A 165 -13.65 -5.98 -14.27
C ASN A 165 -12.75 -7.12 -13.82
N LEU A 166 -13.21 -8.36 -14.05
CA LEU A 166 -12.41 -9.56 -13.77
C LEU A 166 -11.43 -9.90 -14.91
N ASN A 167 -11.74 -9.45 -16.12
CA ASN A 167 -10.98 -9.76 -17.33
C ASN A 167 -10.77 -8.49 -18.16
N PHE A 168 -9.63 -8.43 -18.85
CA PHE A 168 -9.41 -7.39 -19.85
C PHE A 168 -10.53 -7.37 -20.90
N SER A 169 -10.94 -6.17 -21.27
CA SER A 169 -11.84 -5.98 -22.41
C SER A 169 -11.12 -6.31 -23.73
N SER A 170 -11.87 -6.35 -24.85
CA SER A 170 -11.28 -6.48 -26.18
C SER A 170 -10.41 -5.27 -26.57
N THR A 171 -10.62 -4.13 -25.94
CA THR A 171 -9.82 -2.92 -26.12
C THR A 171 -8.74 -2.86 -25.05
N VAL A 172 -7.48 -2.76 -25.49
CA VAL A 172 -6.35 -2.60 -24.57
C VAL A 172 -6.42 -1.22 -23.92
N PRO A 173 -6.49 -1.13 -22.59
CA PRO A 173 -6.52 0.16 -21.92
C PRO A 173 -5.18 0.88 -22.03
N THR A 174 -5.23 2.21 -21.99
CA THR A 174 -4.05 3.06 -22.01
C THR A 174 -3.93 3.82 -20.69
N VAL A 175 -2.69 3.94 -20.19
CA VAL A 175 -2.38 4.70 -18.99
C VAL A 175 -1.23 5.63 -19.30
N LYS A 176 -1.32 6.88 -18.83
CA LYS A 176 -0.30 7.90 -19.06
C LYS A 176 1.07 7.38 -18.61
N ASN A 177 2.07 7.53 -19.50
CA ASN A 177 3.45 7.12 -19.29
C ASN A 177 3.66 5.62 -18.98
N ILE A 178 2.68 4.77 -19.28
CA ILE A 178 2.84 3.31 -19.31
C ILE A 178 2.86 2.86 -20.77
N LYS A 179 3.92 2.15 -21.17
CA LYS A 179 4.12 1.77 -22.58
C LYS A 179 3.14 0.69 -23.05
N ASP A 180 2.90 -0.30 -22.21
CA ASP A 180 2.05 -1.46 -22.47
C ASP A 180 1.40 -1.86 -21.16
N TYR A 181 0.12 -1.50 -20.99
CA TYR A 181 -0.58 -1.71 -19.72
C TYR A 181 -0.79 -3.19 -19.38
N PRO A 182 -1.20 -4.08 -20.31
CA PRO A 182 -1.20 -5.52 -20.07
C PRO A 182 0.15 -6.07 -19.61
N ALA A 183 1.26 -5.62 -20.19
CA ALA A 183 2.60 -6.02 -19.75
C ALA A 183 2.93 -5.46 -18.36
N PHE A 184 2.58 -4.20 -18.08
CA PHE A 184 2.73 -3.59 -16.76
C PHE A 184 1.94 -4.34 -15.69
N TYR A 185 0.65 -4.60 -15.92
CA TYR A 185 -0.22 -5.38 -15.02
C TYR A 185 0.36 -6.76 -14.73
N LYS A 186 0.82 -7.45 -15.78
CA LYS A 186 1.51 -8.73 -15.67
C LYS A 186 2.76 -8.61 -14.80
N ASN A 187 3.58 -7.58 -14.98
CA ASN A 187 4.78 -7.36 -14.16
C ASN A 187 4.45 -7.10 -12.69
N VAL A 188 3.38 -6.35 -12.40
CA VAL A 188 2.86 -6.17 -11.03
C VAL A 188 2.44 -7.51 -10.43
N TYR A 189 1.72 -8.36 -11.18
CA TYR A 189 1.37 -9.71 -10.74
C TYR A 189 2.60 -10.56 -10.40
N TYR A 190 3.61 -10.63 -11.28
CA TYR A 190 4.83 -11.39 -11.02
C TYR A 190 5.65 -10.80 -9.86
N GLY A 191 5.70 -9.48 -9.76
CA GLY A 191 6.34 -8.79 -8.64
C GLY A 191 5.70 -9.14 -7.30
N SER A 192 4.37 -9.20 -7.26
CA SER A 192 3.59 -9.44 -6.05
C SER A 192 3.62 -10.89 -5.58
N PHE A 193 3.70 -11.87 -6.50
CA PHE A 193 3.52 -13.29 -6.16
C PHE A 193 4.67 -14.24 -6.56
N ARG A 194 5.71 -13.77 -7.25
CA ARG A 194 6.80 -14.64 -7.76
C ARG A 194 8.21 -14.16 -7.42
N ASN A 195 8.44 -12.85 -7.28
CA ASN A 195 9.79 -12.28 -7.19
C ASN A 195 10.12 -11.53 -5.87
N SER A 196 9.16 -11.33 -4.97
CA SER A 196 9.29 -10.55 -3.71
C SER A 196 8.56 -11.30 -2.57
N PRO A 197 8.72 -10.99 -1.27
CA PRO A 197 7.73 -11.42 -0.27
C PRO A 197 6.32 -11.17 -0.80
N ASN A 198 5.49 -12.21 -0.71
CA ASN A 198 4.17 -12.21 -1.32
C ASN A 198 3.38 -11.03 -0.73
N VAL A 199 2.86 -10.14 -1.59
CA VAL A 199 1.90 -9.09 -1.23
C VAL A 199 0.54 -9.50 -1.81
N PRO A 200 -0.56 -9.50 -1.03
CA PRO A 200 -1.88 -9.89 -1.51
C PRO A 200 -2.49 -8.79 -2.38
N TRP A 201 -1.89 -8.53 -3.54
CA TRP A 201 -2.41 -7.58 -4.52
C TRP A 201 -3.61 -8.19 -5.24
N THR A 202 -4.76 -7.53 -5.16
CA THR A 202 -6.04 -8.08 -5.63
C THR A 202 -6.20 -8.00 -7.15
N GLY A 203 -5.59 -7.00 -7.79
CA GLY A 203 -5.92 -6.67 -9.19
C GLY A 203 -7.36 -6.22 -9.40
N LEU A 204 -8.11 -5.92 -8.33
CA LEU A 204 -9.53 -5.52 -8.33
C LEU A 204 -9.75 -4.07 -7.85
N GLY A 205 -8.67 -3.27 -7.81
CA GLY A 205 -8.74 -1.83 -7.51
C GLY A 205 -8.90 -1.48 -6.04
N TYR A 206 -8.70 -2.46 -5.14
CA TYR A 206 -8.65 -2.27 -3.69
C TYR A 206 -7.53 -3.12 -3.06
N THR A 207 -7.00 -2.70 -1.91
CA THR A 207 -5.99 -3.47 -1.17
C THR A 207 -6.62 -4.69 -0.48
N TYR A 208 -5.95 -5.82 -0.34
CA TYR A 208 -6.54 -6.95 0.41
C TYR A 208 -6.44 -6.71 1.93
N ASP A 209 -7.56 -6.56 2.63
CA ASP A 209 -7.62 -6.46 4.09
C ASP A 209 -7.44 -7.82 4.75
N TRP A 210 -6.19 -8.23 4.95
CA TRP A 210 -5.89 -9.58 5.42
C TRP A 210 -6.32 -9.84 6.87
N LYS A 211 -6.86 -8.85 7.61
CA LYS A 211 -7.61 -9.11 8.85
C LYS A 211 -8.77 -10.07 8.60
N TYR A 212 -9.42 -9.98 7.45
CA TYR A 212 -10.61 -10.76 7.10
C TYR A 212 -10.32 -11.96 6.22
N ALA A 213 -9.04 -12.21 5.90
CA ALA A 213 -8.62 -13.38 5.12
C ALA A 213 -9.21 -14.67 5.70
N SER A 214 -9.86 -15.44 4.83
CA SER A 214 -10.63 -16.62 5.18
C SER A 214 -10.43 -17.69 4.11
N LYS A 215 -10.87 -18.93 4.37
CA LYS A 215 -10.85 -19.99 3.33
C LYS A 215 -11.99 -19.87 2.33
N THR A 216 -12.93 -18.97 2.61
CA THR A 216 -14.06 -18.63 1.74
C THR A 216 -13.87 -17.18 1.33
N PRO A 217 -13.36 -16.94 0.12
CA PRO A 217 -13.05 -15.59 -0.36
C PRO A 217 -14.33 -14.77 -0.56
N GLY A 218 -14.16 -13.45 -0.62
CA GLY A 218 -15.25 -12.54 -0.98
C GLY A 218 -15.09 -11.14 -0.41
N ALA A 219 -16.04 -10.27 -0.73
CA ALA A 219 -15.98 -8.82 -0.47
C ALA A 219 -15.68 -8.37 0.99
N ALA A 220 -15.75 -9.26 1.99
CA ALA A 220 -15.35 -8.94 3.37
C ALA A 220 -13.84 -8.63 3.51
N GLU A 221 -13.01 -9.10 2.59
CA GLU A 221 -11.58 -8.78 2.53
C GLU A 221 -11.28 -7.42 1.90
N GLN A 222 -12.30 -6.67 1.48
CA GLN A 222 -12.09 -5.38 0.82
C GLN A 222 -11.35 -4.40 1.73
N GLY A 223 -10.14 -4.01 1.32
CA GLY A 223 -9.32 -2.94 1.88
C GLY A 223 -9.70 -1.56 1.35
N ALA A 224 -8.72 -0.65 1.32
CA ALA A 224 -8.91 0.69 0.78
C ALA A 224 -8.92 0.65 -0.75
N SER A 225 -9.64 1.57 -1.39
CA SER A 225 -9.47 1.79 -2.82
C SER A 225 -8.00 2.11 -3.11
N GLU A 226 -7.43 1.38 -4.07
CA GLU A 226 -6.00 1.40 -4.37
C GLU A 226 -5.76 2.10 -5.71
N PHE A 227 -4.73 2.93 -5.74
CA PHE A 227 -4.36 3.69 -6.93
C PHE A 227 -2.84 3.75 -7.10
N ILE A 228 -2.41 4.00 -8.33
CA ILE A 228 -1.02 4.25 -8.67
C ILE A 228 -0.92 5.62 -9.36
N LEU A 229 0.11 6.38 -9.00
CA LEU A 229 0.52 7.56 -9.76
C LEU A 229 1.33 7.11 -10.98
N SER A 230 0.92 7.57 -12.16
CA SER A 230 1.67 7.35 -13.41
C SER A 230 3.15 7.71 -13.27
N PRO A 231 4.07 7.08 -14.02
CA PRO A 231 5.45 7.52 -14.04
C PRO A 231 5.59 8.99 -14.40
N SER A 232 6.55 9.69 -13.80
CA SER A 232 6.76 11.14 -13.96
C SER A 232 5.56 12.03 -13.60
N THR A 233 4.68 11.58 -12.69
CA THR A 233 3.56 12.38 -12.18
C THR A 233 4.10 13.51 -11.31
N PRO A 234 3.85 14.79 -11.64
CA PRO A 234 4.16 15.90 -10.75
C PRO A 234 3.33 15.82 -9.46
N TYR A 235 3.95 16.15 -8.33
CA TYR A 235 3.24 16.27 -7.06
C TYR A 235 3.76 17.45 -6.24
N THR A 236 2.93 17.90 -5.31
CA THR A 236 3.35 18.79 -4.22
C THR A 236 3.04 18.10 -2.90
N ILE A 237 4.03 17.95 -2.02
CA ILE A 237 3.81 17.42 -0.68
C ILE A 237 3.09 18.49 0.14
N GLU A 238 1.89 18.16 0.63
CA GLU A 238 1.13 19.01 1.55
C GLU A 238 1.65 18.85 2.97
N THR A 239 1.77 17.60 3.41
CA THR A 239 2.24 17.25 4.75
C THR A 239 2.87 15.87 4.76
N ALA A 240 3.85 15.69 5.64
CA ALA A 240 4.46 14.41 5.95
C ALA A 240 4.60 14.31 7.46
N VAL A 241 3.76 13.48 8.08
CA VAL A 241 3.66 13.39 9.55
C VAL A 241 3.74 11.94 10.04
N PRO A 242 4.23 11.71 11.27
CA PRO A 242 4.24 10.39 11.87
C PRO A 242 2.85 9.72 11.86
N THR A 243 2.81 8.40 11.68
CA THR A 243 1.57 7.59 11.59
C THR A 243 0.55 7.95 12.66
N TRP A 244 0.97 8.01 13.93
CA TRP A 244 0.07 8.33 15.04
C TRP A 244 -0.52 9.73 14.93
N GLN A 245 0.29 10.73 14.58
CA GLN A 245 -0.16 12.11 14.41
C GLN A 245 -1.12 12.25 13.22
N TYR A 246 -0.91 11.50 12.14
CA TYR A 246 -1.84 11.46 11.01
C TYR A 246 -3.22 10.96 11.42
N CYS A 247 -3.25 9.88 12.21
CA CYS A 247 -4.47 9.18 12.55
C CYS A 247 -5.24 9.79 13.73
N ALA A 248 -4.66 10.77 14.42
CA ALA A 248 -5.26 11.48 15.56
C ALA A 248 -5.76 12.90 15.24
N GLN A 249 -5.81 13.28 13.95
CA GLN A 249 -6.21 14.60 13.44
C GLN A 249 -7.72 14.83 13.25
#